data_AF-A0A212F6V9-F1
#
_entry.id   AF-A0A212F6V9-F1
#
_cell.length_a   1.000
_cell.length_b   1.000
_cell.length_c   1.000
_cell.angle_alpha   90.00
_cell.angle_beta   90.00
_cell.angle_gamma   90.00
#
_symmetry.space_group_name_H-M   'P 1'
#
loop_
_entity.id
_entity.type
_entity.pdbx_description
1 polymer ?
#
loop_
_entity_poly.entity_id
_entity_poly.type
_entity_poly.pdbx_seq_one_letter_code
_entity_poly.pdbx_strand_id
1 'polypeptide(L)'
;MTTKINRKVQKSYQVLDIPPNSSQDVVKQAFLELAKKYHPDSNSPEADIDKFVEVENAFRTLSKHNTGTTNSEEVEKIVYDIRHTAPQHRQYLSYEGVGFGTPSQRQKQWTQARAQRAANNVMEHRVAKAAASDRTLMKKEPLKKHDIKTKYGFDRLVEDLIQESMSKGEFENLSGKGKPLKDQNNNPYVDFTTHKLNEVLINNGFTPEWITMSKEIDEDIELLKKEITKDRMYLGPYPLTRDEHTKWDFDKISDDILKNGPHSKVKEPVKEIETTSNAVQDHEDFISLLFKALGEVFSFRKQ
;
A
#
# COMPACT_ATOMS: atom_id res chain seq x y z
N MET A 1 -15.69 -13.80 56.71
CA MET A 1 -14.67 -14.16 55.68
C MET A 1 -13.69 -13.02 55.36
N THR A 2 -13.98 -11.77 55.73
CA THR A 2 -13.17 -10.57 55.44
C THR A 2 -11.84 -10.48 56.21
N THR A 3 -11.77 -11.00 57.44
CA THR A 3 -10.56 -10.95 58.30
C THR A 3 -9.38 -11.77 57.77
N LYS A 4 -9.65 -12.90 57.07
CA LYS A 4 -8.60 -13.74 56.48
C LYS A 4 -7.96 -13.11 55.23
N ILE A 5 -8.74 -12.34 54.47
CA ILE A 5 -8.28 -11.64 53.26
C ILE A 5 -7.35 -10.49 53.66
N ASN A 6 -7.74 -9.71 54.67
CA ASN A 6 -6.93 -8.60 55.18
C ASN A 6 -5.55 -9.06 55.71
N ARG A 7 -5.49 -10.19 56.43
CA ARG A 7 -4.21 -10.76 56.90
C ARG A 7 -3.28 -11.20 55.77
N LYS A 8 -3.82 -11.70 54.65
CA LYS A 8 -3.01 -12.06 53.47
C LYS A 8 -2.45 -10.83 52.78
N VAL A 9 -3.26 -9.79 52.60
CA VAL A 9 -2.85 -8.50 52.02
C VAL A 9 -1.75 -7.85 52.85
N GLN A 10 -1.88 -7.84 54.18
CA GLN A 10 -0.86 -7.30 55.08
C GLN A 10 0.48 -8.06 54.99
N LYS A 11 0.43 -9.39 54.85
CA LYS A 11 1.63 -10.20 54.61
C LYS A 11 2.26 -9.90 53.25
N SER A 12 1.46 -9.67 52.20
CA SER A 12 1.98 -9.31 50.88
C SER A 12 2.74 -7.99 50.87
N TYR A 13 2.29 -6.98 51.64
CA TYR A 13 3.06 -5.74 51.83
C TYR A 13 4.40 -5.97 52.55
N GLN A 14 4.43 -6.90 53.52
CA GLN A 14 5.68 -7.27 54.21
C GLN A 14 6.67 -8.01 53.28
N VAL A 15 6.17 -8.88 52.40
CA VAL A 15 7.01 -9.62 51.43
C VAL A 15 7.66 -8.70 50.40
N LEU A 16 6.94 -7.64 49.99
CA LEU A 16 7.50 -6.63 49.07
C LEU A 16 8.32 -5.54 49.78
N ASP A 17 8.41 -5.58 51.11
CA ASP A 17 9.08 -4.59 51.95
C ASP A 17 8.56 -3.14 51.77
N ILE A 18 7.24 -2.99 51.73
CA ILE A 18 6.55 -1.71 51.50
C ILE A 18 5.61 -1.40 52.68
N PRO A 19 5.42 -0.11 53.07
CA PRO A 19 4.43 0.24 54.07
C PRO A 19 3.00 -0.19 53.69
N PRO A 20 2.16 -0.52 54.68
CA PRO A 20 0.77 -0.90 54.43
C PRO A 20 0.00 0.27 53.80
N ASN A 21 -0.82 -0.02 52.79
CA ASN A 21 -1.61 0.95 52.00
C ASN A 21 -0.80 1.84 51.02
N SER A 22 0.41 1.45 50.62
CA SER A 22 1.11 2.14 49.53
C SER A 22 0.39 2.09 48.19
N SER A 23 0.64 3.10 47.33
CA SER A 23 0.07 3.21 45.99
C SER A 23 0.56 2.09 45.06
N GLN A 24 -0.23 1.81 44.03
CA GLN A 24 0.04 0.75 43.05
C GLN A 24 1.37 0.93 42.32
N ASP A 25 1.78 2.17 42.08
CA ASP A 25 3.06 2.49 41.43
C ASP A 25 4.25 2.05 42.28
N VAL A 26 4.17 2.26 43.60
CA VAL A 26 5.21 1.83 44.56
C VAL A 26 5.27 0.31 44.64
N VAL A 27 4.11 -0.35 44.64
CA VAL A 27 4.01 -1.83 44.60
C VAL A 27 4.64 -2.40 43.33
N LYS A 28 4.44 -1.76 42.18
CA LYS A 28 5.02 -2.16 40.90
C LYS A 28 6.53 -1.93 40.86
N GLN A 29 7.02 -0.81 41.37
CA GLN A 29 8.45 -0.52 41.43
C GLN A 29 9.20 -1.51 42.31
N ALA A 30 8.71 -1.76 43.52
CA ALA A 30 9.30 -2.73 44.44
C ALA A 30 9.29 -4.15 43.86
N PHE A 31 8.20 -4.56 43.19
CA PHE A 31 8.16 -5.84 42.47
C PHE A 31 9.26 -5.93 41.40
N LEU A 32 9.46 -4.90 40.58
CA LEU A 32 10.49 -4.90 39.55
C LEU A 32 11.91 -4.98 40.12
N GLU A 33 12.17 -4.35 41.26
CA GLU A 33 13.47 -4.39 41.94
C GLU A 33 13.75 -5.78 42.53
N LEU A 34 12.78 -6.36 43.23
CA LEU A 34 12.90 -7.70 43.81
C LEU A 34 12.95 -8.78 42.73
N ALA A 35 12.17 -8.64 41.65
CA ALA A 35 12.21 -9.55 40.51
C ALA A 35 13.61 -9.58 39.88
N LYS A 36 14.23 -8.42 39.63
CA LYS A 36 15.60 -8.35 39.08
C LYS A 36 16.64 -8.99 39.99
N LYS A 37 16.41 -8.99 41.30
CA LYS A 37 17.32 -9.54 42.32
C LYS A 37 17.18 -11.05 42.48
N TYR A 38 15.94 -11.57 42.46
CA TYR A 38 15.64 -12.97 42.75
C TYR A 38 15.40 -13.84 41.51
N HIS A 39 15.31 -13.27 40.31
CA HIS A 39 15.08 -14.05 39.10
C HIS A 39 16.21 -15.07 38.85
N PRO A 40 15.91 -16.33 38.52
CA PRO A 40 16.92 -17.39 38.33
C PRO A 40 17.90 -17.13 37.18
N ASP A 41 17.49 -16.32 36.21
CA ASP A 41 18.33 -15.88 35.08
C ASP A 41 19.05 -14.54 35.36
N SER A 42 18.93 -14.02 36.58
CA SER A 42 19.74 -12.86 37.00
C SER A 42 21.13 -13.34 37.41
N ASN A 43 22.17 -12.60 37.01
CA ASN A 43 23.56 -12.85 37.43
C ASN A 43 23.83 -12.40 38.89
N SER A 44 22.79 -12.28 39.73
CA SER A 44 22.92 -11.87 41.13
C SER A 44 23.21 -13.09 42.02
N PRO A 45 24.10 -12.98 43.02
CA PRO A 45 24.35 -14.07 43.96
C PRO A 45 23.16 -14.38 44.87
N GLU A 46 22.15 -13.50 44.91
CA GLU A 46 20.89 -13.70 45.65
C GLU A 46 19.77 -14.35 44.81
N ALA A 47 20.01 -14.76 43.57
CA ALA A 47 19.03 -15.40 42.71
C ALA A 47 18.44 -16.68 43.35
N ASP A 48 17.13 -16.69 43.58
CA ASP A 48 16.44 -17.74 44.32
C ASP A 48 15.00 -17.88 43.81
N ILE A 49 14.69 -19.05 43.26
CA ILE A 49 13.41 -19.36 42.61
C ILE A 49 12.25 -19.28 43.61
N ASP A 50 12.45 -19.77 44.83
CA ASP A 50 11.38 -19.86 45.82
C ASP A 50 10.97 -18.45 46.30
N LYS A 51 11.95 -17.57 46.52
CA LYS A 51 11.71 -16.16 46.87
C LYS A 51 11.05 -15.39 45.74
N PHE A 52 11.43 -15.66 44.49
CA PHE A 52 10.79 -15.04 43.33
C PHE A 52 9.30 -15.40 43.27
N VAL A 53 8.96 -16.67 43.49
CA VAL A 53 7.57 -17.13 43.53
C VAL A 53 6.78 -16.47 44.67
N GLU A 54 7.38 -16.26 45.84
CA GLU A 54 6.74 -15.54 46.95
C GLU A 54 6.44 -14.08 46.61
N VAL A 55 7.40 -13.39 45.98
CA VAL A 55 7.28 -11.99 45.54
C VAL A 55 6.20 -11.84 44.46
N GLU A 56 6.14 -12.76 43.48
CA GLU A 56 5.09 -12.78 42.45
C GLU A 56 3.70 -12.99 43.05
N ASN A 57 3.57 -13.94 43.97
CA ASN A 57 2.31 -14.21 44.66
C ASN A 57 1.84 -13.01 45.50
N ALA A 58 2.77 -12.31 46.14
CA ALA A 58 2.48 -11.10 46.90
C ALA A 58 1.96 -9.99 45.97
N PHE A 59 2.64 -9.71 44.87
CA PHE A 59 2.23 -8.72 43.87
C PHE A 59 0.83 -9.04 43.30
N ARG A 60 0.61 -10.31 42.91
CA ARG A 60 -0.68 -10.76 42.37
C ARG A 60 -1.82 -10.59 43.38
N THR A 61 -1.55 -10.77 44.67
CA THR A 61 -2.54 -10.60 45.74
C THR A 61 -2.87 -9.12 45.95
N LEU A 62 -1.88 -8.23 45.92
CA LEU A 62 -2.09 -6.79 46.08
C LEU A 62 -2.79 -6.16 44.88
N SER A 63 -2.41 -6.54 43.66
CA SER A 63 -3.07 -6.06 42.44
C SER A 63 -4.55 -6.44 42.45
N LYS A 64 -4.90 -7.71 42.77
CA LYS A 64 -6.30 -8.14 42.89
C LYS A 64 -7.09 -7.36 43.95
N HIS A 65 -6.45 -7.02 45.07
CA HIS A 65 -7.11 -6.27 46.14
C HIS A 65 -7.34 -4.80 45.78
N ASN A 66 -6.42 -4.18 45.03
CA ASN A 66 -6.48 -2.74 44.75
C ASN A 66 -7.37 -2.39 43.54
N THR A 67 -7.39 -3.21 42.48
CA THR A 67 -8.20 -2.96 41.26
C THR A 67 -9.53 -3.71 41.23
N GLY A 68 -9.79 -4.65 42.16
CA GLY A 68 -11.05 -5.40 42.25
C GLY A 68 -11.35 -6.37 41.10
N THR A 69 -10.52 -6.37 40.06
CA THR A 69 -10.68 -7.17 38.84
C THR A 69 -9.41 -8.01 38.63
N THR A 70 -9.57 -9.27 38.24
CA THR A 70 -8.44 -10.17 37.92
C THR A 70 -7.82 -9.80 36.57
N ASN A 71 -7.10 -8.67 36.51
CA ASN A 71 -6.32 -8.29 35.34
C ASN A 71 -5.10 -9.21 35.23
N SER A 72 -5.30 -10.38 34.63
CA SER A 72 -4.20 -11.31 34.27
C SER A 72 -3.35 -10.75 33.13
N GLU A 73 -3.86 -9.76 32.39
CA GLU A 73 -3.26 -9.17 31.18
C GLU A 73 -2.11 -8.19 31.46
N GLU A 74 -2.03 -7.56 32.64
CA GLU A 74 -0.96 -6.58 32.92
C GLU A 74 0.39 -7.22 33.26
N VAL A 75 0.39 -8.46 33.76
CA VAL A 75 1.62 -9.18 34.12
C VAL A 75 2.28 -9.81 32.88
N GLU A 76 1.50 -10.19 31.87
CA GLU A 76 2.03 -10.80 30.64
C GLU A 76 2.77 -9.82 29.72
N LYS A 77 2.61 -8.51 29.89
CA LYS A 77 3.20 -7.50 28.98
C LYS A 77 4.68 -7.15 29.22
N ILE A 78 5.34 -7.69 30.25
CA ILE A 78 6.74 -7.34 30.59
C ILE A 78 7.74 -8.41 30.14
N VAL A 79 7.29 -9.60 29.76
CA VAL A 79 8.16 -10.60 29.11
C VAL A 79 8.22 -10.25 27.63
N TYR A 80 9.23 -9.47 27.24
CA TYR A 80 9.62 -9.42 25.83
C TYR A 80 10.14 -10.80 25.46
N ASP A 81 9.26 -11.67 24.94
CA ASP A 81 9.69 -12.90 24.30
C ASP A 81 10.53 -12.48 23.08
N ILE A 82 11.85 -12.66 23.18
CA ILE A 82 12.80 -12.36 22.09
C ILE A 82 12.53 -13.27 20.88
N ARG A 83 11.56 -14.18 20.96
CA ARG A 83 10.92 -14.82 19.81
C ARG A 83 9.94 -13.89 19.11
N HIS A 84 10.41 -12.70 18.73
CA HIS A 84 9.86 -12.07 17.54
C HIS A 84 10.05 -13.07 16.40
N THR A 85 8.95 -13.61 15.86
CA THR A 85 8.99 -14.23 14.54
C THR A 85 9.45 -13.12 13.61
N ALA A 86 10.75 -13.12 13.30
CA ALA A 86 11.36 -12.08 12.51
C ALA A 86 10.51 -11.92 11.25
N PRO A 87 10.13 -10.68 10.87
CA PRO A 87 9.36 -10.45 9.66
C PRO A 87 9.98 -11.25 8.51
N GLN A 88 9.22 -12.18 7.92
CA GLN A 88 9.72 -13.14 6.92
C GLN A 88 10.17 -12.48 5.61
N HIS A 89 10.29 -11.16 5.57
CA HIS A 89 10.74 -10.37 4.43
C HIS A 89 12.22 -9.96 4.51
N ARG A 90 13.07 -10.76 5.16
CA ARG A 90 14.51 -10.73 4.86
C ARG A 90 14.74 -11.47 3.53
N GLN A 91 14.30 -10.87 2.42
CA GLN A 91 14.82 -11.27 1.12
C GLN A 91 16.31 -10.87 1.10
N TYR A 92 17.19 -11.86 1.25
CA TYR A 92 18.61 -11.64 0.97
C TYR A 92 18.73 -11.09 -0.44
N LEU A 93 19.51 -10.03 -0.65
CA LEU A 93 19.91 -9.65 -1.99
C LEU A 93 20.52 -10.89 -2.66
N SER A 94 19.86 -11.40 -3.70
CA SER A 94 20.43 -12.45 -4.51
C SER A 94 21.63 -11.83 -5.22
N TYR A 95 22.83 -12.15 -4.76
CA TYR A 95 24.10 -11.68 -5.33
C TYR A 95 24.36 -12.19 -6.75
N GLU A 96 23.33 -12.58 -7.51
CA GLU A 96 23.42 -13.15 -8.86
C GLU A 96 24.39 -14.35 -8.95
N GLY A 97 24.57 -15.09 -7.85
CA GLY A 97 25.57 -16.16 -7.77
C GLY A 97 27.03 -15.69 -7.66
N VAL A 98 27.27 -14.40 -7.52
CA VAL A 98 28.61 -13.80 -7.41
C VAL A 98 29.11 -13.87 -5.96
N GLY A 99 30.22 -14.57 -5.78
CA GLY A 99 30.97 -14.62 -4.54
C GLY A 99 30.74 -15.86 -3.67
N PHE A 100 31.71 -16.16 -2.82
CA PHE A 100 31.74 -17.29 -1.90
C PHE A 100 32.12 -16.85 -0.48
N GLY A 101 31.75 -17.63 0.54
CA GLY A 101 32.04 -17.34 1.94
C GLY A 101 30.87 -16.73 2.72
N THR A 102 31.20 -16.00 3.79
CA THR A 102 30.20 -15.45 4.74
C THR A 102 29.35 -14.35 4.09
N PRO A 103 28.16 -14.03 4.63
CA PRO A 103 27.29 -12.99 4.06
C PRO A 103 27.97 -11.62 3.86
N SER A 104 28.83 -11.21 4.79
CA SER A 104 29.57 -9.94 4.69
C SER A 104 30.67 -9.97 3.62
N GLN A 105 31.35 -11.10 3.45
CA GLN A 105 32.33 -11.31 2.38
C GLN A 105 31.66 -11.29 1.01
N ARG A 106 30.50 -11.95 0.88
CA ARG A 106 29.72 -11.98 -0.36
C ARG A 106 29.17 -10.60 -0.73
N GLN A 107 28.67 -9.84 0.24
CA GLN A 107 28.29 -8.43 0.05
C GLN A 107 29.46 -7.62 -0.53
N LYS A 108 30.65 -7.71 0.09
CA LYS A 108 31.84 -6.98 -0.37
C LYS A 108 32.22 -7.38 -1.79
N GLN A 109 32.26 -8.67 -2.10
CA GLN A 109 32.58 -9.18 -3.43
C GLN A 109 31.56 -8.73 -4.48
N TRP A 110 30.27 -8.77 -4.16
CA TRP A 110 29.24 -8.30 -5.07
C TRP A 110 29.28 -6.78 -5.30
N THR A 111 29.56 -5.99 -4.25
CA THR A 111 29.77 -4.54 -4.44
C THR A 111 30.95 -4.26 -5.36
N GLN A 112 32.03 -5.03 -5.26
CA GLN A 112 33.18 -4.95 -6.14
C GLN A 112 32.84 -5.36 -7.58
N ALA A 113 32.14 -6.48 -7.77
CA ALA A 113 31.74 -6.96 -9.09
C ALA A 113 30.76 -5.99 -9.78
N ARG A 114 29.82 -5.40 -9.02
CA ARG A 114 28.92 -4.36 -9.49
C ARG A 114 29.69 -3.12 -9.97
N ALA A 115 30.67 -2.67 -9.20
CA ALA A 115 31.51 -1.53 -9.58
C ALA A 115 32.32 -1.81 -10.85
N GLN A 116 32.88 -3.02 -10.98
CA GLN A 116 33.60 -3.46 -12.18
C GLN A 116 32.68 -3.50 -13.41
N ARG A 117 31.47 -4.07 -13.28
CA ARG A 117 30.50 -4.11 -14.37
C ARG A 117 30.09 -2.69 -14.80
N ALA A 118 29.86 -1.79 -13.85
CA ALA A 118 29.60 -0.38 -14.17
C ALA A 118 30.76 0.28 -14.92
N ALA A 119 32.01 0.02 -14.50
CA ALA A 119 33.19 0.53 -15.18
C ALA A 119 33.32 -0.02 -16.62
N ASN A 120 33.10 -1.32 -16.81
CA ASN A 120 33.12 -1.96 -18.13
C ASN A 120 32.03 -1.38 -19.04
N ASN A 121 30.80 -1.21 -18.54
CA ASN A 121 29.71 -0.61 -19.31
C ASN A 121 30.03 0.83 -19.75
N VAL A 122 30.66 1.63 -18.88
CA VAL A 122 31.10 2.99 -19.24
C VAL A 122 32.21 2.95 -20.29
N MET A 123 33.17 2.05 -20.14
CA MET A 123 34.25 1.88 -21.12
C MET A 123 33.70 1.44 -22.48
N GLU A 124 32.81 0.46 -22.50
CA GLU A 124 32.13 -0.03 -23.69
C GLU A 124 31.33 1.09 -24.36
N HIS A 125 30.57 1.87 -23.59
CA HIS A 125 29.86 3.03 -24.12
C HIS A 125 30.83 4.07 -24.71
N ARG A 126 31.97 4.32 -24.07
CA ARG A 126 33.00 5.24 -24.59
C ARG A 126 33.63 4.71 -25.88
N VAL A 127 33.92 3.41 -25.95
CA VAL A 127 34.44 2.75 -27.16
C VAL A 127 33.40 2.79 -28.28
N ALA A 128 32.14 2.48 -28.00
CA ALA A 128 31.05 2.58 -28.97
C ALA A 128 30.87 4.02 -29.48
N LYS A 129 30.98 5.01 -28.58
CA LYS A 129 30.94 6.44 -28.95
C LYS A 129 32.14 6.85 -29.80
N ALA A 130 33.35 6.37 -29.49
CA ALA A 130 34.56 6.64 -30.26
C ALA A 130 34.51 5.97 -31.66
N ALA A 131 34.04 4.72 -31.72
CA ALA A 131 33.82 4.01 -32.97
C ALA A 131 32.71 4.67 -33.82
N ALA A 132 31.68 5.21 -33.19
CA ALA A 132 30.66 6.01 -33.87
C ALA A 132 31.25 7.31 -34.43
N SER A 133 32.14 8.00 -33.69
CA SER A 133 32.84 9.18 -34.22
C SER A 133 33.81 8.85 -35.35
N ASP A 134 34.54 7.73 -35.30
CA ASP A 134 35.39 7.32 -36.42
C ASP A 134 34.56 6.93 -37.66
N ARG A 135 33.36 6.37 -37.46
CA ARG A 135 32.36 6.19 -38.54
C ARG A 135 31.78 7.49 -39.09
N THR A 136 31.96 8.65 -38.46
CA THR A 136 31.49 9.95 -39.01
C THR A 136 32.41 10.56 -40.08
N LEU A 137 33.63 10.05 -40.25
CA LEU A 137 34.50 10.41 -41.39
C LEU A 137 34.18 9.62 -42.66
N MET A 138 33.45 8.50 -42.55
CA MET A 138 32.77 7.91 -43.69
C MET A 138 31.41 8.61 -43.84
N LYS A 139 31.34 9.50 -44.83
CA LYS A 139 30.15 10.15 -45.39
C LYS A 139 28.87 9.44 -44.95
N LYS A 140 28.10 10.05 -44.04
CA LYS A 140 26.77 9.55 -43.63
C LYS A 140 25.94 9.34 -44.89
N GLU A 141 25.83 8.10 -45.34
CA GLU A 141 24.74 7.68 -46.21
C GLU A 141 23.44 8.01 -45.47
N PRO A 142 22.49 8.72 -46.10
CA PRO A 142 21.24 9.05 -45.44
C PRO A 142 20.52 7.76 -45.04
N LEU A 143 20.30 7.60 -43.74
CA LEU A 143 19.51 6.50 -43.19
C LEU A 143 18.16 6.46 -43.92
N LYS A 144 17.85 5.32 -44.51
CA LYS A 144 16.66 5.12 -45.35
C LYS A 144 15.41 5.57 -44.60
N LYS A 145 14.70 6.55 -45.19
CA LYS A 145 13.35 6.98 -44.80
C LYS A 145 12.45 5.76 -44.62
N HIS A 146 11.95 5.54 -43.42
CA HIS A 146 10.90 4.56 -43.21
C HIS A 146 9.61 5.24 -43.63
N ASP A 147 9.04 4.84 -44.77
CA ASP A 147 7.69 5.26 -45.17
C ASP A 147 6.67 4.63 -44.20
N ILE A 148 6.47 5.27 -43.05
CA ILE A 148 5.33 4.95 -42.19
C ILE A 148 4.11 5.52 -42.89
N LYS A 149 3.38 4.66 -43.60
CA LYS A 149 2.16 5.02 -44.33
C LYS A 149 1.02 5.29 -43.32
N THR A 150 1.00 6.50 -42.75
CA THR A 150 -0.14 6.98 -41.97
C THR A 150 -1.27 7.39 -42.91
N LYS A 151 -2.49 7.07 -42.51
CA LYS A 151 -3.75 7.23 -43.26
C LYS A 151 -4.30 8.67 -43.28
N TYR A 152 -3.65 9.59 -42.56
CA TYR A 152 -4.07 10.99 -42.41
C TYR A 152 -2.96 11.92 -42.94
N GLY A 153 -3.26 12.66 -44.02
CA GLY A 153 -2.25 13.44 -44.75
C GLY A 153 -1.62 14.59 -43.96
N PHE A 154 -2.34 15.13 -42.96
CA PHE A 154 -1.83 16.19 -42.09
C PHE A 154 -0.72 15.67 -41.16
N ASP A 155 -0.94 14.53 -40.51
CA ASP A 155 0.04 13.92 -39.60
C ASP A 155 1.33 13.56 -40.32
N ARG A 156 1.25 13.16 -41.60
CA ARG A 156 2.43 12.89 -42.43
C ARG A 156 3.25 14.16 -42.69
N LEU A 157 2.59 15.28 -42.98
CA LEU A 157 3.28 16.55 -43.24
C LEU A 157 3.97 17.06 -41.97
N VAL A 158 3.30 16.91 -40.82
CA VAL A 158 3.88 17.21 -39.50
C VAL A 158 5.10 16.33 -39.23
N GLU A 159 5.01 15.03 -39.47
CA GLU A 159 6.13 14.09 -39.27
C GLU A 159 7.31 14.38 -40.21
N ASP A 160 7.05 14.64 -41.49
CA ASP A 160 8.08 15.02 -42.47
C ASP A 160 8.80 16.30 -42.04
N LEU A 161 8.07 17.29 -41.53
CA LEU A 161 8.62 18.54 -41.01
C LEU A 161 9.46 18.31 -39.74
N ILE A 162 8.98 17.46 -38.82
CA ILE A 162 9.72 17.10 -37.60
C ILE A 162 11.04 16.38 -37.96
N GLN A 163 11.01 15.43 -38.89
CA GLN A 163 12.20 14.73 -39.37
C GLN A 163 13.18 15.65 -40.09
N GLU A 164 12.69 16.58 -40.90
CA GLU A 164 13.50 17.61 -41.53
C GLU A 164 14.20 18.50 -40.49
N SER A 165 13.46 19.00 -39.50
CA SER A 165 14.02 19.80 -38.40
C SER A 165 14.98 19.01 -37.51
N MET A 166 14.76 17.70 -37.29
CA MET A 166 15.71 16.81 -36.61
C MET A 166 17.01 16.65 -37.39
N SER A 167 16.92 16.48 -38.71
CA SER A 167 18.08 16.34 -39.59
C SER A 167 18.92 17.62 -39.68
N LYS A 168 18.26 18.78 -39.60
CA LYS A 168 18.88 20.11 -39.55
C LYS A 168 19.51 20.42 -38.20
N GLY A 169 19.21 19.64 -37.16
CA GLY A 169 19.71 19.87 -35.81
C GLY A 169 19.05 21.07 -35.11
N GLU A 170 17.86 21.51 -35.56
CA GLU A 170 17.14 22.64 -34.95
C GLU A 170 16.77 22.36 -33.47
N PHE A 171 16.65 21.09 -33.10
CA PHE A 171 16.38 20.65 -31.72
C PHE A 171 17.63 20.58 -30.82
N GLU A 172 18.84 20.78 -31.37
CA GLU A 172 20.11 20.67 -30.61
C GLU A 172 20.36 21.87 -29.69
N ASN A 173 19.81 23.04 -30.00
CA ASN A 173 20.04 24.30 -29.26
C ASN A 173 18.78 24.81 -28.53
N LEU A 174 17.86 23.91 -28.17
CA LEU A 174 16.68 24.28 -27.41
C LEU A 174 16.99 24.41 -25.92
N SER A 175 16.46 25.46 -25.29
CA SER A 175 16.51 25.62 -23.84
C SER A 175 15.80 24.44 -23.17
N GLY A 176 16.53 23.66 -22.37
CA GLY A 176 15.99 22.47 -21.69
C GLY A 176 16.20 21.15 -22.42
N LYS A 177 16.88 21.12 -23.57
CA LYS A 177 17.24 19.88 -24.27
C LYS A 177 18.01 18.94 -23.34
N GLY A 178 17.53 17.69 -23.21
CA GLY A 178 18.16 16.65 -22.40
C GLY A 178 17.98 16.81 -20.88
N LYS A 179 17.23 17.83 -20.43
CA LYS A 179 16.81 17.95 -19.03
C LYS A 179 15.42 17.31 -18.88
N PRO A 180 15.13 16.62 -17.76
CA PRO A 180 13.78 16.16 -17.48
C PRO A 180 12.82 17.35 -17.46
N LEU A 181 11.63 17.17 -18.02
CA LEU A 181 10.58 18.19 -18.03
C LEU A 181 10.29 18.61 -16.57
N LYS A 182 10.35 19.92 -16.30
CA LYS A 182 10.35 20.45 -14.92
C LYS A 182 9.03 20.32 -14.18
N ASP A 183 7.93 20.06 -14.89
CA ASP A 183 6.62 19.85 -14.29
C ASP A 183 5.83 18.90 -15.18
N GLN A 184 5.74 17.64 -14.75
CA GLN A 184 4.64 16.80 -15.18
C GLN A 184 3.69 16.65 -13.99
N ASN A 185 2.77 17.61 -13.92
CA ASN A 185 1.47 17.41 -13.30
C ASN A 185 1.51 17.16 -11.78
N ASN A 186 2.30 17.92 -11.04
CA ASN A 186 2.24 17.90 -9.58
C ASN A 186 1.05 18.76 -9.15
N ASN A 187 -0.14 18.15 -9.10
CA ASN A 187 -1.31 18.82 -8.55
C ASN A 187 -1.05 19.11 -7.06
N PRO A 188 -0.94 20.38 -6.62
CA PRO A 188 -0.61 20.72 -5.24
C PRO A 188 -1.64 20.22 -4.22
N TYR A 189 -2.84 19.86 -4.69
CA TYR A 189 -3.94 19.37 -3.88
C TYR A 189 -4.00 17.84 -3.78
N VAL A 190 -3.17 17.11 -4.51
CA VAL A 190 -3.14 15.64 -4.47
C VAL A 190 -2.01 15.20 -3.56
N ASP A 191 -2.31 14.31 -2.61
CA ASP A 191 -1.30 13.75 -1.73
C ASP A 191 -0.22 13.00 -2.54
N PHE A 192 1.02 13.04 -2.04
CA PHE A 192 2.19 12.44 -2.66
C PHE A 192 1.97 10.96 -3.01
N THR A 193 1.30 10.22 -2.12
CA THR A 193 1.02 8.79 -2.33
C THR A 193 0.10 8.57 -3.54
N THR A 194 -0.95 9.38 -3.64
CA THR A 194 -1.96 9.32 -4.71
C THR A 194 -1.36 9.76 -6.03
N HIS A 195 -0.55 10.82 -6.02
CA HIS A 195 0.17 11.28 -7.19
C HIS A 195 1.10 10.20 -7.74
N LYS A 196 1.89 9.56 -6.87
CA LYS A 196 2.82 8.52 -7.30
C LYS A 196 2.11 7.27 -7.82
N LEU A 197 0.99 6.90 -7.21
CA LEU A 197 0.16 5.81 -7.68
C LEU A 197 -0.38 6.11 -9.08
N ASN A 198 -0.96 7.29 -9.30
CA ASN A 198 -1.45 7.71 -10.61
C ASN A 198 -0.33 7.75 -11.66
N GLU A 199 0.86 8.22 -11.29
CA GLU A 199 2.04 8.21 -12.16
C GLU A 199 2.44 6.78 -12.57
N VAL A 200 2.45 5.84 -11.62
CA VAL A 200 2.76 4.43 -11.88
C VAL A 200 1.70 3.77 -12.77
N LEU A 201 0.42 4.06 -12.55
CA LEU A 201 -0.66 3.58 -13.41
C LEU A 201 -0.46 4.05 -14.85
N ILE A 202 -0.25 5.35 -15.04
CA ILE A 202 -0.05 5.96 -16.38
C ILE A 202 1.17 5.37 -17.07
N ASN A 203 2.30 5.23 -16.35
CA ASN A 203 3.53 4.65 -16.90
C ASN A 203 3.35 3.18 -17.33
N ASN A 204 2.46 2.44 -16.66
CA ASN A 204 2.14 1.06 -17.02
C ASN A 204 0.99 0.95 -18.05
N GLY A 205 0.48 2.07 -18.56
CA GLY A 205 -0.62 2.10 -19.54
C GLY A 205 -2.01 1.89 -18.93
N PHE A 206 -2.16 1.99 -17.61
CA PHE A 206 -3.45 1.93 -16.91
C PHE A 206 -3.98 3.34 -16.64
N THR A 207 -5.30 3.50 -16.72
CA THR A 207 -5.97 4.78 -16.45
C THR A 207 -6.32 4.93 -14.97
N PRO A 208 -6.07 6.10 -14.35
CA PRO A 208 -6.54 6.39 -13.00
C PRO A 208 -8.06 6.24 -12.83
N GLU A 209 -8.47 5.87 -11.62
CA GLU A 209 -9.87 5.59 -11.25
C GLU A 209 -10.82 6.75 -11.60
N TRP A 210 -10.43 8.00 -11.29
CA TRP A 210 -11.27 9.17 -11.57
C TRP A 210 -11.53 9.39 -13.06
N ILE A 211 -10.62 8.96 -13.95
CA ILE A 211 -10.82 9.05 -15.40
C ILE A 211 -11.87 8.03 -15.83
N THR A 212 -11.76 6.80 -15.32
CA THR A 212 -12.73 5.74 -15.60
C THR A 212 -14.12 6.15 -15.10
N MET A 213 -14.22 6.63 -13.86
CA MET A 213 -15.48 7.12 -13.30
C MET A 213 -16.06 8.30 -14.08
N SER A 214 -15.24 9.28 -14.49
CA SER A 214 -15.71 10.41 -15.29
C SER A 214 -16.30 9.93 -16.63
N LYS A 215 -15.64 8.95 -17.26
CA LYS A 215 -16.11 8.37 -18.51
C LYS A 215 -17.44 7.64 -18.31
N GLU A 216 -17.59 6.86 -17.24
CA GLU A 216 -18.85 6.20 -16.90
C GLU A 216 -19.98 7.20 -16.69
N ILE A 217 -19.72 8.30 -15.97
CA ILE A 217 -20.69 9.39 -15.76
C ILE A 217 -21.09 10.02 -17.09
N ASP A 218 -20.14 10.28 -17.99
CA ASP A 218 -20.42 10.86 -19.30
C ASP A 218 -21.27 9.91 -20.16
N GLU A 219 -20.98 8.61 -20.12
CA GLU A 219 -21.78 7.56 -20.79
C GLU A 219 -23.21 7.52 -20.24
N ASP A 220 -23.39 7.57 -18.92
CA ASP A 220 -24.69 7.62 -18.27
C ASP A 220 -25.48 8.88 -18.64
N ILE A 221 -24.81 10.04 -18.70
CA ILE A 221 -25.42 11.29 -19.16
C ILE A 221 -25.90 11.16 -20.60
N GLU A 222 -25.12 10.52 -21.49
CA GLU A 222 -25.56 10.26 -22.86
C GLU A 222 -26.76 9.32 -22.93
N LEU A 223 -26.77 8.25 -22.13
CA LEU A 223 -27.89 7.31 -22.06
C LEU A 223 -29.16 8.02 -21.59
N LEU A 224 -29.08 8.83 -20.53
CA LEU A 224 -30.18 9.63 -20.02
C LEU A 224 -30.68 10.65 -21.05
N LYS A 225 -29.77 11.32 -21.77
CA LYS A 225 -30.14 12.22 -22.87
C LYS A 225 -30.91 11.46 -23.95
N LYS A 226 -30.45 10.27 -24.34
CA LYS A 226 -31.14 9.43 -25.34
C LYS A 226 -32.54 9.02 -24.86
N GLU A 227 -32.67 8.63 -23.59
CA GLU A 227 -33.96 8.29 -22.98
C GLU A 227 -34.92 9.49 -23.01
N ILE A 228 -34.48 10.64 -22.49
CA ILE A 228 -35.23 11.90 -22.53
C ILE A 228 -35.65 12.26 -23.96
N THR A 229 -34.76 12.08 -24.95
CA THR A 229 -35.13 12.37 -26.35
C THR A 229 -36.22 11.44 -26.88
N LYS A 230 -36.22 10.15 -26.50
CA LYS A 230 -37.28 9.20 -26.90
C LYS A 230 -38.62 9.62 -26.30
N ASP A 231 -38.64 10.02 -25.04
CA ASP A 231 -39.87 10.45 -24.38
C ASP A 231 -40.37 11.77 -25.00
N ARG A 232 -39.44 12.68 -25.31
CA ARG A 232 -39.73 13.95 -25.96
C ARG A 232 -40.23 13.80 -27.39
N MET A 233 -39.89 12.72 -28.11
CA MET A 233 -40.37 12.45 -29.48
C MET A 233 -41.89 12.29 -29.55
N TYR A 234 -42.54 11.83 -28.48
CA TYR A 234 -43.99 11.68 -28.43
C TYR A 234 -44.74 12.99 -28.17
N LEU A 235 -44.00 14.09 -27.94
CA LEU A 235 -44.54 15.40 -27.60
C LEU A 235 -44.30 16.39 -28.77
N GLY A 236 -45.23 17.31 -28.99
CA GLY A 236 -45.18 18.28 -30.09
C GLY A 236 -44.00 19.28 -30.06
N PRO A 237 -43.86 20.12 -31.11
CA PRO A 237 -42.82 21.14 -31.17
C PRO A 237 -42.93 22.10 -29.98
N TYR A 238 -41.80 22.68 -29.57
CA TYR A 238 -41.80 23.70 -28.53
C TYR A 238 -42.41 25.01 -29.08
N PRO A 239 -43.27 25.74 -28.33
CA PRO A 239 -43.73 25.50 -26.96
C PRO A 239 -44.79 24.40 -26.84
N LEU A 240 -44.68 23.58 -25.78
CA LEU A 240 -45.62 22.49 -25.50
C LEU A 240 -47.03 23.01 -25.23
N THR A 241 -48.04 22.26 -25.67
CA THR A 241 -49.44 22.50 -25.34
C THR A 241 -49.68 22.22 -23.85
N ARG A 242 -50.67 22.86 -23.22
CA ARG A 242 -50.96 22.69 -21.77
C ARG A 242 -51.13 21.22 -21.36
N ASP A 243 -51.81 20.42 -22.19
CA ASP A 243 -52.04 18.99 -21.93
C ASP A 243 -50.75 18.18 -22.07
N GLU A 244 -49.90 18.51 -23.04
CA GLU A 244 -48.59 17.90 -23.25
C GLU A 244 -47.62 18.23 -22.11
N HIS A 245 -47.72 19.44 -21.54
CA HIS A 245 -46.94 19.85 -20.37
C HIS A 245 -47.36 19.03 -19.14
N THR A 246 -48.66 18.81 -18.93
CA THR A 246 -49.12 17.96 -17.82
C THR A 246 -48.68 16.51 -17.98
N LYS A 247 -48.60 16.00 -19.21
CA LYS A 247 -48.12 14.64 -19.49
C LYS A 247 -46.61 14.52 -19.23
N TRP A 248 -45.83 15.51 -19.67
CA TRP A 248 -44.39 15.58 -19.40
C TRP A 248 -44.07 15.69 -17.91
N ASP A 249 -44.83 16.50 -17.17
CA ASP A 249 -44.66 16.65 -15.72
C ASP A 249 -45.10 15.38 -14.98
N PHE A 250 -46.15 14.69 -15.44
CA PHE A 250 -46.64 13.46 -14.83
C PHE A 250 -45.67 12.29 -15.02
N ASP A 251 -45.10 12.10 -16.22
CA ASP A 251 -44.09 11.05 -16.47
C ASP A 251 -42.83 11.29 -15.62
N LYS A 252 -42.40 12.56 -15.47
CA LYS A 252 -41.33 12.92 -14.55
C LYS A 252 -41.63 12.55 -13.10
N ILE A 253 -42.85 12.83 -12.64
CA ILE A 253 -43.29 12.55 -11.26
C ILE A 253 -43.43 11.03 -11.05
N SER A 254 -43.92 10.27 -12.03
CA SER A 254 -44.06 8.82 -11.90
C SER A 254 -42.71 8.11 -11.84
N ASP A 255 -41.73 8.55 -12.61
CA ASP A 255 -40.36 8.01 -12.55
C ASP A 255 -39.68 8.34 -11.22
N ASP A 256 -39.90 9.54 -10.69
CA ASP A 256 -39.39 9.94 -9.38
C ASP A 256 -40.06 9.13 -8.25
N ILE A 257 -41.36 8.86 -8.34
CA ILE A 257 -42.07 8.02 -7.36
C ILE A 257 -41.65 6.53 -7.47
N LEU A 258 -41.36 6.03 -8.66
CA LEU A 258 -40.90 4.66 -8.86
C LEU A 258 -39.46 4.45 -8.38
N LYS A 259 -38.58 5.46 -8.51
CA LYS A 259 -37.21 5.41 -7.98
C LYS A 259 -37.13 5.74 -6.49
N ASN A 260 -37.83 6.79 -6.04
CA ASN A 260 -37.66 7.41 -4.72
C ASN A 260 -38.90 7.32 -3.80
N GLY A 261 -40.02 6.71 -4.24
CA GLY A 261 -41.22 6.56 -3.44
C GLY A 261 -41.07 5.52 -2.31
N PRO A 262 -41.87 5.60 -1.24
CA PRO A 262 -41.76 4.77 -0.03
C PRO A 262 -42.00 3.26 -0.24
N HIS A 263 -42.36 2.85 -1.46
CA HIS A 263 -42.53 1.44 -1.88
C HIS A 263 -41.51 1.01 -2.94
N SER A 264 -40.67 1.92 -3.43
CA SER A 264 -39.45 1.55 -4.16
C SER A 264 -38.57 0.81 -3.17
N LYS A 265 -38.17 -0.42 -3.50
CA LYS A 265 -37.21 -1.16 -2.67
C LYS A 265 -35.91 -0.37 -2.68
N VAL A 266 -35.73 0.49 -1.67
CA VAL A 266 -34.40 0.88 -1.21
C VAL A 266 -33.68 -0.45 -1.03
N LYS A 267 -32.70 -0.73 -1.89
CA LYS A 267 -31.64 -1.66 -1.51
C LYS A 267 -30.97 -0.97 -0.34
N GLU A 268 -31.43 -1.26 0.87
CA GLU A 268 -30.65 -0.94 2.06
C GLU A 268 -29.24 -1.50 1.81
N PRO A 269 -28.16 -0.75 2.09
CA PRO A 269 -26.88 -1.41 2.25
C PRO A 269 -27.09 -2.44 3.35
N VAL A 270 -26.94 -3.72 3.00
CA VAL A 270 -27.04 -4.82 3.95
C VAL A 270 -26.09 -4.50 5.10
N LYS A 271 -26.65 -4.25 6.28
CA LYS A 271 -25.88 -4.23 7.52
C LYS A 271 -25.34 -5.64 7.72
N GLU A 272 -24.02 -5.77 7.76
CA GLU A 272 -23.37 -6.99 8.23
C GLU A 272 -23.87 -7.30 9.63
N ILE A 273 -24.64 -8.39 9.73
CA ILE A 273 -24.98 -9.02 10.99
C ILE A 273 -23.78 -9.88 11.36
N GLU A 274 -23.07 -9.49 12.40
CA GLU A 274 -22.19 -10.39 13.13
C GLU A 274 -23.03 -11.51 13.74
N THR A 275 -23.13 -12.64 13.04
CA THR A 275 -23.46 -13.92 13.65
C THR A 275 -22.44 -14.94 13.20
N THR A 276 -21.60 -15.32 14.16
CA THR A 276 -20.70 -16.45 14.09
C THR A 276 -21.47 -17.74 13.79
N SER A 277 -21.34 -18.24 12.55
CA SER A 277 -21.44 -19.67 12.28
C SER A 277 -20.63 -20.01 11.03
N ASN A 278 -19.76 -21.01 11.20
CA ASN A 278 -18.84 -21.54 10.20
C ASN A 278 -19.57 -21.95 8.90
N ALA A 279 -19.21 -21.35 7.77
CA ALA A 279 -19.16 -21.99 6.45
C ALA A 279 -18.35 -21.12 5.49
N VAL A 280 -17.21 -21.66 5.07
CA VAL A 280 -16.24 -21.12 4.13
C VAL A 280 -16.84 -21.03 2.73
N GLN A 281 -16.77 -19.87 2.08
CA GLN A 281 -16.69 -19.82 0.62
C GLN A 281 -15.94 -18.57 0.14
N ASP A 282 -14.73 -18.83 -0.34
CA ASP A 282 -13.73 -17.87 -0.79
C ASP A 282 -14.18 -17.11 -2.05
N HIS A 283 -14.32 -15.80 -1.95
CA HIS A 283 -14.20 -14.92 -3.12
C HIS A 283 -12.74 -14.46 -3.19
N GLU A 284 -11.95 -15.11 -4.06
CA GLU A 284 -10.58 -14.67 -4.30
C GLU A 284 -10.58 -13.34 -5.04
N ASP A 285 -10.09 -12.30 -4.36
CA ASP A 285 -9.80 -11.00 -4.94
C ASP A 285 -8.89 -11.14 -6.17
N PHE A 286 -9.11 -10.30 -7.18
CA PHE A 286 -8.35 -10.31 -8.44
C PHE A 286 -6.84 -10.13 -8.20
N ILE A 287 -6.45 -9.44 -7.12
CA ILE A 287 -5.06 -9.30 -6.68
C ILE A 287 -4.55 -10.63 -6.07
N SER A 288 -5.37 -11.35 -5.31
CA SER A 288 -5.05 -12.68 -4.78
C SER A 288 -4.92 -13.72 -5.89
N LEU A 289 -5.78 -13.67 -6.90
CA LEU A 289 -5.70 -14.51 -8.11
C LEU A 289 -4.43 -14.22 -8.92
N LEU A 290 -4.02 -12.94 -9.00
CA LEU A 290 -2.79 -12.50 -9.67
C LEU A 290 -1.54 -13.02 -8.95
N PHE A 291 -1.48 -12.92 -7.62
CA PHE A 291 -0.34 -13.43 -6.84
C PHE A 291 -0.29 -14.97 -6.82
N LYS A 292 -1.43 -15.66 -6.85
CA LYS A 292 -1.52 -17.13 -6.94
C LYS A 292 -1.05 -17.64 -8.31
N ALA A 293 -1.46 -16.99 -9.40
CA ALA A 293 -1.01 -17.31 -10.76
C ALA A 293 0.49 -17.05 -10.95
N LEU A 294 1.03 -15.96 -10.39
CA LEU A 294 2.47 -15.68 -10.43
C LEU A 294 3.30 -16.66 -9.58
N GLY A 295 2.75 -17.19 -8.49
CA GLY A 295 3.37 -18.22 -7.65
C GLY A 295 3.45 -19.60 -8.33
N GLU A 296 2.40 -20.01 -9.05
CA GLU A 296 2.38 -21.29 -9.77
C GLU A 296 3.35 -21.31 -10.97
N VAL A 297 3.51 -20.18 -11.66
CA VAL A 297 4.45 -20.05 -12.80
C VAL A 297 5.91 -20.17 -12.36
N PHE A 298 6.27 -19.76 -11.13
CA PHE A 298 7.63 -19.89 -10.60
C PHE A 298 7.95 -21.24 -9.95
N SER A 299 6.93 -22.05 -9.62
CA SER A 299 7.12 -23.37 -9.00
C SER A 299 7.35 -24.50 -10.01
N PHE A 300 7.08 -24.26 -11.30
CA PHE A 300 7.14 -25.30 -12.36
C PHE A 300 8.53 -25.52 -12.99
N ARG A 301 9.61 -25.32 -12.22
CA ARG A 301 10.97 -25.71 -12.65
C ARG A 301 11.73 -26.45 -11.55
N LYS A 302 11.18 -27.58 -11.13
CA LYS A 302 11.96 -28.64 -10.50
C LYS A 302 11.30 -30.01 -10.68
N GLN A 303 11.54 -30.60 -11.86
CA GLN A 303 11.85 -32.03 -12.00
C GLN A 303 13.07 -32.12 -12.91
#